data_AF-A0A848FER7-F1
#
_entry.id   AF-A0A848FER7-F1
#
_cell.length_a   1.000
_cell.length_b   1.000
_cell.length_c   1.000
_cell.angle_alpha   90.00
_cell.angle_beta   90.00
_cell.angle_gamma   90.00
#
_symmetry.space_group_name_H-M   'P 1'
#
loop_
_entity.id
_entity.type
_entity.pdbx_description
1 polymer ?
#
loop_
_entity_poly.entity_id
_entity_poly.type
_entity_poly.pdbx_seq_one_letter_code
_entity_poly.pdbx_strand_id
1 'polypeptide(L)' 'MESSKITVYSFDVFDTEGRSYMPFKATREDIAHRYRGTVIEGTGEQVPLLALDKEGRYRRWPEGWGEQHLERIA' A
#
# COMPACT_ATOMS: atom_id res chain seq x y z
N MET A 1 22.08 -3.39 5.71
CA MET A 1 20.88 -3.87 6.41
C MET A 1 19.91 -4.27 5.31
N GLU A 2 19.50 -5.54 5.22
CA GLU A 2 18.52 -5.95 4.22
C GLU A 2 17.21 -5.20 4.46
N SER A 3 16.83 -4.33 3.52
CA SER A 3 15.54 -3.66 3.53
C SER A 3 14.47 -4.73 3.39
N SER A 4 13.81 -5.12 4.49
CA SER A 4 12.70 -6.07 4.43
C SER A 4 11.67 -5.54 3.44
N LYS A 5 11.52 -6.23 2.31
CA LYS A 5 10.52 -5.89 1.29
C LYS A 5 9.21 -6.56 1.63
N ILE A 6 8.12 -5.89 1.34
CA ILE A 6 6.76 -6.40 1.52
C ILE A 6 5.98 -6.21 0.23
N THR A 7 5.13 -7.18 -0.09
CA THR A 7 4.30 -7.13 -1.30
C THR A 7 3.00 -6.40 -0.99
N VAL A 8 2.73 -5.35 -1.74
CA VAL A 8 1.48 -4.58 -1.70
C VAL A 8 0.72 -4.72 -3.01
N TYR A 9 -0.60 -4.63 -2.94
CA TYR A 9 -1.50 -4.80 -4.08
C TYR A 9 -2.48 -3.64 -4.17
N SER A 10 -2.87 -3.31 -5.40
CA SER A 10 -4.09 -2.54 -5.61
C SER A 10 -5.31 -3.41 -5.25
N PHE A 11 -6.37 -2.77 -4.77
CA PHE A 11 -7.57 -3.46 -4.36
C PHE A 11 -8.80 -2.58 -4.50
N ASP A 12 -9.94 -3.24 -4.56
CA ASP A 12 -11.25 -2.60 -4.54
C ASP A 12 -11.96 -2.90 -3.24
N VAL A 13 -12.77 -1.96 -2.77
CA VAL A 13 -13.70 -2.15 -1.67
C VAL A 13 -15.12 -2.13 -2.25
N PHE A 14 -15.97 -3.02 -1.76
CA PHE A 14 -17.38 -3.06 -2.13
C PHE A 14 -18.21 -2.47 -1.00
N ASP A 15 -18.93 -1.40 -1.29
CA ASP A 15 -19.90 -0.78 -0.39
C ASP A 15 -21.29 -0.76 -1.04
N THR A 16 -22.28 -0.20 -0.35
CA THR A 16 -23.64 0.09 -0.83
C THR A 16 -23.67 0.89 -2.13
N GLU A 17 -22.68 1.76 -2.35
CA GLU A 17 -22.53 2.54 -3.59
C GLU A 17 -21.91 1.76 -4.75
N GLY A 18 -21.42 0.54 -4.49
CA GLY A 18 -20.79 -0.34 -5.47
C GLY A 18 -19.30 -0.55 -5.24
N ARG A 19 -18.57 -0.81 -6.33
CA ARG A 19 -17.13 -1.10 -6.32
C ARG A 19 -16.33 0.20 -6.36
N SER A 20 -15.50 0.43 -5.35
CA SER A 20 -14.61 1.59 -5.25
C SER A 20 -13.15 1.16 -5.27
N TYR A 21 -12.40 1.66 -6.25
CA TYR A 21 -10.96 1.47 -6.35
C TYR A 21 -10.22 2.33 -5.31
N MET A 22 -9.31 1.74 -4.54
CA MET A 22 -8.59 2.47 -3.50
C MET A 22 -7.37 3.23 -4.04
N PRO A 23 -7.15 4.50 -3.64
CA PRO A 23 -6.04 5.32 -4.13
C PRO A 23 -4.69 4.98 -3.47
N PHE A 24 -4.55 3.78 -2.90
CA PHE A 24 -3.35 3.28 -2.23
C PHE A 24 -3.28 1.75 -2.34
N LYS A 25 -2.07 1.21 -2.20
CA LYS A 25 -1.85 -0.24 -2.13
C LYS A 25 -1.73 -0.69 -0.68
N ALA A 26 -2.07 -1.93 -0.39
CA ALA A 26 -1.93 -2.52 0.94
C ALA A 26 -1.51 -4.00 0.83
N THR A 27 -1.11 -4.58 1.96
CA THR A 27 -0.78 -6.01 2.02
C THR A 27 -2.03 -6.85 1.74
N ARG A 28 -1.83 -8.08 1.24
CA ARG A 28 -2.96 -9.02 1.02
C ARG A 28 -3.77 -9.26 2.30
N GLU A 29 -3.08 -9.34 3.43
CA GLU A 29 -3.69 -9.53 4.75
C GLU A 29 -4.54 -8.33 5.16
N ASP A 30 -4.02 -7.10 5.04
CA ASP A 30 -4.79 -5.89 5.35
C ASP A 30 -6.01 -5.74 4.44
N ILE A 31 -5.85 -6.03 3.13
CA ILE A 31 -6.96 -5.97 2.17
C ILE A 31 -8.10 -6.89 2.62
N ALA A 32 -7.79 -8.12 3.01
CA ALA A 32 -8.80 -9.10 3.43
C ALA A 32 -9.40 -8.78 4.81
N HIS A 33 -8.56 -8.49 5.81
CA HIS A 33 -8.99 -8.40 7.21
C HIS A 33 -9.46 -7.01 7.62
N ARG A 34 -8.78 -5.96 7.14
CA ARG A 34 -9.05 -4.58 7.54
C ARG A 34 -10.03 -3.90 6.60
N TYR A 35 -9.79 -3.99 5.30
CA TYR A 35 -10.60 -3.31 4.30
C TYR A 35 -11.75 -4.15 3.75
N ARG A 36 -11.73 -5.48 3.99
CA ARG A 36 -12.67 -6.44 3.41
C ARG A 36 -12.80 -6.28 1.89
N GLY A 37 -11.68 -5.91 1.26
CA GLY A 37 -11.59 -5.63 -0.16
C GLY A 37 -11.21 -6.86 -0.96
N THR A 38 -11.27 -6.71 -2.29
CA THR A 38 -10.78 -7.71 -3.25
C THR A 38 -9.47 -7.25 -3.85
N VAL A 39 -8.45 -8.09 -3.74
CA VAL A 39 -7.13 -7.88 -4.35
C VAL A 39 -7.27 -7.87 -5.87
N ILE A 40 -6.61 -6.93 -6.53
CA ILE A 40 -6.45 -6.94 -7.99
C ILE A 40 -5.15 -7.69 -8.30
N GLU A 41 -5.29 -8.93 -8.73
CA GLU A 41 -4.16 -9.78 -9.12
C GLU A 41 -3.33 -9.13 -10.25
N GLY A 42 -2.03 -9.41 -10.27
CA GLY A 42 -1.09 -8.80 -11.23
C GLY A 42 -0.63 -7.37 -10.90
N THR A 43 -1.16 -6.74 -9.85
CA THR A 43 -0.72 -5.40 -9.38
C THR A 43 0.28 -5.44 -8.22
N GLY A 44 0.71 -6.65 -7.84
CA GLY A 44 1.63 -6.90 -6.74
C GLY A 44 2.96 -6.22 -6.95
N GLU A 45 3.39 -5.46 -5.95
CA GLU A 45 4.61 -4.67 -5.98
C GLU A 45 5.40 -4.86 -4.69
N GLN A 46 6.69 -5.17 -4.83
CA GLN A 46 7.58 -5.30 -3.68
C GLN A 46 8.15 -3.94 -3.31
N VAL A 47 7.73 -3.40 -2.18
CA VAL A 47 8.17 -2.11 -1.66
C VAL A 47 8.95 -2.29 -0.37
N PRO A 48 9.87 -1.39 -0.01
CA PRO A 48 10.49 -1.41 1.31
C PRO A 48 9.41 -1.30 2.40
N LEU A 49 9.52 -2.06 3.49
CA LEU A 49 8.58 -1.97 4.62
C LEU A 49 8.46 -0.55 5.17
N LEU A 50 9.57 0.19 5.17
CA LEU A 50 9.64 1.60 5.60
C LEU A 50 8.88 2.58 4.68
N ALA A 51 8.50 2.14 3.48
CA ALA A 51 7.71 2.94 2.56
C ALA A 51 6.19 2.88 2.86
N LEU A 52 5.76 1.97 3.76
CA LEU A 52 4.38 1.95 4.25
C LEU A 52 4.18 3.03 5.30
N ASP A 53 3.00 3.66 5.30
CA ASP A 53 2.62 4.56 6.38
C ASP A 53 2.22 3.80 7.65
N LYS A 54 1.96 4.54 8.75
CA LYS A 54 1.59 3.95 10.05
C LYS A 54 0.37 3.03 10.01
N GLU A 55 -0.45 3.12 8.96
CA GLU A 55 -1.61 2.27 8.74
C GLU A 55 -1.36 1.10 7.78
N GLY A 56 -0.11 0.86 7.37
CA GLY A 56 0.26 -0.24 6.46
C GLY A 56 -0.04 0.02 4.99
N ARG A 57 -0.32 1.28 4.61
CA ARG A 57 -0.65 1.64 3.22
C ARG A 57 0.55 2.19 2.49
N TYR A 58 0.64 1.83 1.22
CA TYR A 58 1.58 2.38 0.27
C TYR A 58 0.86 3.39 -0.63
N ARG A 59 1.23 4.67 -0.50
CA ARG A 59 0.59 5.80 -1.20
C ARG A 59 1.56 6.44 -2.19
N ARG A 60 1.01 6.92 -3.31
CA ARG A 60 1.72 7.80 -4.23
C ARG A 60 1.76 9.19 -3.59
N TRP A 61 2.94 9.64 -3.17
CA TRP A 61 3.13 11.03 -2.75
C TRP A 61 3.21 11.92 -4.00
N PRO A 62 2.94 13.23 -3.89
CA PRO A 62 3.05 14.16 -5.01
C PRO A 62 4.42 14.10 -5.72
N GLU A 63 5.46 13.68 -5.01
CA GLU A 63 6.85 13.59 -5.48
C GLU A 63 7.22 12.18 -6.02
N GLY A 64 6.34 11.18 -5.92
CA GLY A 64 6.63 9.82 -6.41
C GLY A 64 6.04 8.69 -5.57
N TRP A 65 6.28 7.45 -6.01
CA TRP A 65 5.93 6.24 -5.29
C TRP A 65 6.98 5.98 -4.20
N GLY A 66 6.56 6.07 -2.93
CA GLY A 66 7.30 5.77 -1.70
C GLY A 66 8.83 5.70 -1.74
N GLU A 67 9.48 6.85 -1.64
CA GLU A 67 10.80 7.05 -1.03
C GLU A 67 10.78 8.43 -0.35
N GLN A 68 10.44 8.49 0.95
CA GLN A 68 10.91 9.63 1.76
C GLN A 68 12.25 9.22 2.36
N HIS A 69 13.26 9.59 1.57
CA HIS A 69 14.63 9.82 1.95
C HIS A 69 14.77 10.24 3.41
N LEU A 70 15.49 9.42 4.18
CA LEU A 70 15.75 9.56 5.60
C LEU A 70 16.82 10.65 5.87
N GLU A 71 16.73 11.80 5.20
CA GLU A 71 17.64 12.92 5.42
C GLU A 71 16.87 14.18 5.74
N ARG A 72 17.00 14.63 7.00
CA ARG A 72 17.17 16.01 7.48
C ARG A 72 16.66 16.12 8.93
N ILE A 73 17.36 15.43 9.83
CA ILE A 73 17.51 15.92 11.20
C ILE A 73 18.98 15.71 11.58
N ALA A 74 19.80 16.71 11.23
CA ALA A 74 21.12 16.96 11.79
C ALA A 74 21.13 18.43 12.20
#